data_AF-X0UL90-F1
#
_entry.id   AF-X0UL90-F1
#
_cell.length_a   1.000
_cell.length_b   1.000
_cell.length_c   1.000
_cell.angle_alpha   90.00
_cell.angle_beta   90.00
_cell.angle_gamma   90.00
#
_symmetry.space_group_name_H-M   'P 1'
#
loop_
_entity.id
_entity.type
_entity.pdbx_description
1 polymer ?
#
loop_
_entity_poly.entity_id
_entity_poly.type
_entity_poly.pdbx_seq_one_letter_code
_entity_poly.pdbx_strand_id
1 'polypeptide(L)'
;FSIGSNDLTQLTYGVGRDNEKMIPLMNNYKYNTNSEAIRRSVSHLIKTAHERNRKVGICGQAPSDDPDFLRFLVREGIDSISLNFDTFARGRINTWRTEIIETKLTEENRTDTYLFLDKCDKLIEKIRIPRGKLRNMVRKQRKKVEPKLLKITDKFNDIFSEISNISYNFVKDLNQTENLAFRKIYDKYHNQLTTFEEEIPKLTKKIREFGIF
;
A
#
# COMPACT_ATOMS: atom_id res chain seq x y z
N PHE A 1 10.06 -13.67 -19.94
CA PHE A 1 8.82 -13.03 -20.43
C PHE A 1 8.64 -11.70 -19.71
N SER A 2 7.94 -10.74 -20.33
CA SER A 2 7.46 -9.52 -19.67
C SER A 2 6.00 -9.34 -20.00
N ILE A 3 5.14 -9.37 -18.98
CA ILE A 3 3.69 -9.26 -19.12
C ILE A 3 3.33 -7.79 -19.30
N GLY A 4 2.63 -7.44 -20.37
CA GLY A 4 1.96 -6.14 -20.51
C GLY A 4 0.56 -6.22 -19.90
N SER A 5 0.37 -5.73 -18.67
CA SER A 5 -0.91 -5.92 -17.94
C SER A 5 -2.11 -5.32 -18.66
N ASN A 6 -1.90 -4.17 -19.33
CA ASN A 6 -2.94 -3.43 -20.02
C ASN A 6 -3.40 -4.19 -21.27
N ASP A 7 -2.46 -4.60 -22.12
CA ASP A 7 -2.75 -5.33 -23.35
C ASP A 7 -3.37 -6.69 -23.05
N LEU A 8 -2.85 -7.38 -22.02
CA LEU A 8 -3.44 -8.64 -21.55
C LEU A 8 -4.91 -8.44 -21.17
N THR A 9 -5.25 -7.35 -20.49
CA THR A 9 -6.63 -7.05 -20.10
C THR A 9 -7.50 -6.72 -21.31
N GLN A 10 -7.02 -5.87 -22.21
CA GLN A 10 -7.76 -5.49 -23.43
C GLN A 10 -8.04 -6.70 -24.32
N LEU A 11 -7.05 -7.56 -24.53
CA LEU A 11 -7.19 -8.76 -25.38
C LEU A 11 -8.04 -9.84 -24.70
N THR A 12 -7.95 -9.98 -23.37
CA THR A 12 -8.78 -10.95 -22.63
C THR A 12 -10.26 -10.60 -22.71
N TYR A 13 -10.60 -9.31 -22.61
CA TYR A 13 -11.99 -8.86 -22.58
C TYR A 13 -12.51 -8.35 -23.93
N GLY A 14 -11.65 -8.12 -24.91
CA GLY A 14 -12.01 -7.51 -26.19
C GLY A 14 -12.47 -6.05 -26.07
N VAL A 15 -12.06 -5.34 -25.01
CA VAL A 15 -12.50 -3.96 -24.71
C VAL A 15 -11.31 -3.00 -24.80
N GLY A 16 -11.43 -2.00 -25.68
CA GLY A 16 -10.44 -0.93 -25.78
C GLY A 16 -10.52 0.03 -24.58
N ARG A 17 -9.35 0.38 -24.02
CA ARG A 17 -9.22 1.27 -22.83
C ARG A 17 -9.84 2.65 -23.03
N ASP A 18 -9.78 3.16 -24.26
CA ASP A 18 -10.16 4.55 -24.57
C ASP A 18 -11.62 4.67 -25.02
N ASN A 19 -12.39 3.58 -24.94
CA ASN A 19 -13.81 3.61 -25.28
C ASN A 19 -14.62 4.05 -24.06
N GLU A 20 -14.86 5.35 -23.94
CA GLU A 20 -15.62 5.96 -22.84
C GLU A 20 -16.99 5.28 -22.62
N LYS A 21 -17.64 4.80 -23.69
CA LYS A 21 -18.92 4.11 -23.62
C LYS A 21 -18.85 2.77 -22.89
N MET A 22 -17.66 2.17 -22.81
CA MET A 22 -17.43 0.88 -22.16
C MET A 22 -17.06 1.02 -20.67
N ILE A 23 -16.68 2.23 -20.20
CA ILE A 23 -16.31 2.47 -18.80
C ILE A 23 -17.39 2.00 -17.81
N PRO A 24 -18.69 2.29 -18.01
CA PRO A 24 -19.74 1.80 -17.11
C PRO A 24 -19.79 0.26 -17.05
N LEU A 25 -19.62 -0.41 -18.19
CA LEU A 25 -19.60 -1.87 -18.25
C LEU A 25 -18.34 -2.44 -17.58
N MET A 26 -17.17 -1.83 -17.81
CA MET A 26 -15.92 -2.23 -17.15
C MET A 26 -16.04 -2.15 -15.63
N ASN A 27 -16.69 -1.12 -15.10
CA ASN A 27 -16.93 -0.96 -13.67
C ASN A 27 -17.94 -2.00 -13.15
N ASN A 28 -19.05 -2.22 -13.85
CA ASN A 28 -20.09 -3.16 -13.46
C ASN A 28 -19.59 -4.61 -13.45
N TYR A 29 -18.78 -5.00 -14.44
CA TYR A 29 -18.29 -6.36 -14.61
C TYR A 29 -16.84 -6.56 -14.13
N LYS A 30 -16.24 -5.53 -13.52
CA LYS A 30 -14.86 -5.54 -12.99
C LYS A 30 -13.81 -5.98 -14.03
N TYR A 31 -13.94 -5.47 -15.26
CA TYR A 31 -12.96 -5.66 -16.32
C TYR A 31 -11.74 -4.78 -16.03
N ASN A 32 -10.83 -5.30 -15.21
CA ASN A 32 -9.62 -4.61 -14.83
C ASN A 32 -8.44 -5.57 -14.80
N THR A 33 -7.25 -4.99 -14.62
CA THR A 33 -5.97 -5.69 -14.62
C THR A 33 -5.75 -6.61 -13.42
N ASN A 34 -6.67 -6.62 -12.46
CA ASN A 34 -6.62 -7.42 -11.24
C ASN A 34 -7.76 -8.45 -11.15
N SER A 35 -8.53 -8.62 -12.23
CA SER A 35 -9.63 -9.57 -12.26
C SER A 35 -9.13 -11.03 -12.17
N GLU A 36 -10.04 -11.94 -11.82
CA GLU A 36 -9.72 -13.37 -11.73
C GLU A 36 -9.18 -13.94 -13.05
N ALA A 37 -9.75 -13.55 -14.19
CA ALA A 37 -9.29 -14.00 -15.51
C ALA A 37 -7.83 -13.59 -15.79
N ILE A 38 -7.46 -12.36 -15.42
CA ILE A 38 -6.10 -11.85 -15.58
C ILE A 38 -5.15 -12.53 -14.60
N ARG A 39 -5.53 -12.67 -13.33
CA ARG A 39 -4.74 -13.41 -12.33
C ARG A 39 -4.46 -14.85 -12.76
N ARG A 40 -5.46 -15.57 -13.28
CA ARG A 40 -5.29 -16.94 -13.80
C ARG A 40 -4.30 -16.99 -14.97
N SER A 41 -4.39 -16.05 -15.90
CA SER A 41 -3.49 -15.97 -17.06
C SER A 41 -2.05 -15.68 -16.63
N VAL A 42 -1.86 -14.74 -15.70
CA VAL A 42 -0.56 -14.39 -15.13
C VAL A 42 0.05 -15.57 -14.38
N SER A 43 -0.70 -16.19 -13.46
CA SER A 43 -0.26 -17.36 -12.69
C SER A 43 0.14 -18.51 -13.61
N HIS A 44 -0.68 -18.81 -14.62
CA HIS A 44 -0.37 -19.84 -15.61
C HIS A 44 0.94 -19.58 -16.33
N LEU A 45 1.18 -18.35 -16.80
CA LEU A 45 2.43 -17.98 -17.48
C LEU A 45 3.64 -18.10 -16.54
N ILE A 46 3.55 -17.58 -15.32
CA ILE A 46 4.63 -17.63 -14.33
C ILE A 46 5.05 -19.08 -14.10
N LYS A 47 4.09 -19.94 -13.73
CA LYS A 47 4.33 -21.37 -13.50
C LYS A 47 4.96 -22.05 -14.72
N THR A 48 4.36 -21.87 -15.90
CA THR A 48 4.78 -22.52 -17.16
C THR A 48 6.18 -22.08 -17.61
N ALA A 49 6.54 -20.82 -17.35
CA ALA A 49 7.86 -20.27 -17.66
C ALA A 49 8.92 -20.78 -16.68
N HIS A 50 8.60 -20.83 -15.37
CA HIS A 50 9.50 -21.37 -14.35
C HIS A 50 9.78 -22.86 -14.53
N GLU A 51 8.78 -23.66 -14.91
CA GLU A 51 8.96 -25.07 -15.32
C GLU A 51 9.99 -25.24 -16.46
N ARG A 52 10.22 -24.18 -17.25
CA ARG A 52 11.21 -24.11 -18.33
C ARG A 52 12.46 -23.31 -17.97
N ASN A 53 12.68 -23.02 -16.69
CA ASN A 53 13.78 -22.19 -16.19
C ASN A 53 13.86 -20.80 -16.85
N ARG A 54 12.71 -20.20 -17.15
CA ARG A 54 12.60 -18.86 -17.75
C ARG A 54 11.99 -17.88 -16.75
N LYS A 55 12.61 -16.70 -16.63
CA LYS A 55 12.13 -15.61 -15.78
C LYS A 55 10.89 -14.93 -16.36
N VAL A 56 10.03 -14.40 -15.49
CA VAL A 56 8.85 -13.61 -15.83
C VAL A 56 8.87 -12.29 -15.08
N GLY A 57 8.76 -11.20 -15.83
CA GLY A 57 8.49 -9.87 -15.29
C GLY A 57 7.12 -9.36 -15.69
N ILE A 58 6.73 -8.22 -15.13
CA ILE A 58 5.53 -7.48 -15.53
C ILE A 58 5.85 -6.00 -15.67
N CYS A 59 5.32 -5.40 -16.73
CA CYS A 59 5.29 -3.96 -16.94
C CYS A 59 3.84 -3.48 -17.05
N GLY A 60 3.59 -2.30 -16.52
CA GLY A 60 2.29 -1.67 -16.60
C GLY A 60 1.89 -0.97 -15.31
N GLN A 61 0.74 -0.31 -15.40
CA GLN A 61 0.23 0.52 -14.32
C GLN A 61 -0.35 -0.33 -13.17
N ALA A 62 -0.82 -1.55 -13.48
CA ALA A 62 -1.48 -2.44 -12.52
C ALA A 62 -0.71 -2.67 -11.20
N PRO A 63 0.57 -3.13 -11.21
CA PRO A 63 1.32 -3.32 -9.96
C PRO A 63 1.67 -1.99 -9.25
N SER A 64 1.60 -0.85 -9.94
CA SER A 64 1.84 0.48 -9.37
C SER A 64 0.61 0.98 -8.61
N ASP A 65 -0.57 0.79 -9.21
CA ASP A 65 -1.83 1.34 -8.71
C ASP A 65 -2.53 0.42 -7.69
N ASP A 66 -2.31 -0.89 -7.80
CA ASP A 66 -3.02 -1.90 -7.04
C ASP A 66 -2.07 -2.73 -6.15
N PRO A 67 -1.98 -2.41 -4.85
CA PRO A 67 -1.20 -3.18 -3.89
C PRO A 67 -1.63 -4.65 -3.81
N ASP A 68 -2.91 -4.98 -3.95
CA ASP A 68 -3.39 -6.38 -3.91
C ASP A 68 -2.90 -7.18 -5.12
N PHE A 69 -2.80 -6.54 -6.29
CA PHE A 69 -2.21 -7.18 -7.46
C PHE A 69 -0.71 -7.37 -7.28
N LEU A 70 0.01 -6.39 -6.73
CA LEU A 70 1.43 -6.55 -6.39
C LEU A 70 1.67 -7.72 -5.42
N ARG A 71 0.87 -7.81 -4.35
CA ARG A 71 0.95 -8.93 -3.39
C ARG A 71 0.76 -10.28 -4.06
N PHE A 72 -0.23 -10.35 -4.96
CA PHE A 72 -0.49 -11.54 -5.76
C PHE A 72 0.72 -11.93 -6.62
N LEU A 73 1.33 -10.98 -7.32
CA LEU A 73 2.50 -11.26 -8.16
C LEU A 73 3.67 -11.82 -7.35
N VAL A 74 3.91 -11.28 -6.15
CA VAL A 74 4.95 -11.77 -5.23
C VAL A 74 4.60 -13.19 -4.74
N ARG A 75 3.34 -13.46 -4.39
CA ARG A 75 2.86 -14.80 -4.01
C ARG A 75 3.06 -15.84 -5.13
N GLU A 76 2.81 -15.45 -6.37
CA GLU A 76 3.04 -16.31 -7.54
C GLU A 76 4.54 -16.48 -7.88
N GLY A 77 5.43 -15.73 -7.23
CA GLY A 77 6.88 -15.85 -7.41
C GLY A 77 7.44 -15.08 -8.60
N ILE A 78 6.82 -13.95 -9.00
CA ILE A 78 7.32 -13.15 -10.12
C ILE A 78 8.80 -12.73 -9.95
N ASP A 79 9.58 -12.73 -11.03
CA ASP A 79 11.02 -12.41 -10.97
C ASP A 79 11.30 -10.90 -10.98
N SER A 80 10.43 -10.10 -11.59
CA SER A 80 10.64 -8.65 -11.68
C SER A 80 9.33 -7.87 -11.87
N ILE A 81 9.25 -6.69 -11.25
CA ILE A 81 8.10 -5.79 -11.36
C ILE A 81 8.63 -4.41 -11.76
N SER A 82 8.15 -3.89 -12.88
CA SER A 82 8.40 -2.49 -13.28
C SER A 82 7.32 -1.60 -12.69
N LEU A 83 7.71 -0.63 -11.87
CA LEU A 83 6.80 0.31 -11.20
C LEU A 83 6.99 1.74 -11.71
N ASN A 84 5.93 2.53 -11.64
CA ASN A 84 6.03 3.97 -11.87
C ASN A 84 6.89 4.62 -10.78
N PHE A 85 7.62 5.67 -11.13
CA PHE A 85 8.57 6.33 -10.24
C PHE A 85 7.93 6.81 -8.92
N ASP A 86 6.72 7.36 -8.99
CA ASP A 86 5.95 7.88 -7.86
C ASP A 86 5.46 6.78 -6.90
N THR A 87 5.30 5.55 -7.39
CA THR A 87 4.86 4.40 -6.60
C THR A 87 5.99 3.47 -6.18
N PHE A 88 7.19 3.62 -6.77
CA PHE A 88 8.34 2.73 -6.56
C PHE A 88 8.65 2.48 -5.09
N ALA A 89 8.71 3.53 -4.26
CA ALA A 89 9.00 3.39 -2.83
C ALA A 89 7.93 2.56 -2.11
N ARG A 90 6.65 2.84 -2.39
CA ARG A 90 5.52 2.09 -1.80
C ARG A 90 5.51 0.65 -2.27
N GLY A 91 5.74 0.41 -3.56
CA GLY A 91 5.80 -0.93 -4.12
C GLY A 91 6.94 -1.76 -3.55
N ARG A 92 8.12 -1.17 -3.31
CA ARG A 92 9.22 -1.86 -2.60
C ARG A 92 8.84 -2.24 -1.17
N ILE A 93 8.21 -1.34 -0.42
CA ILE A 93 7.75 -1.62 0.95
C ILE A 93 6.72 -2.76 0.92
N ASN A 94 5.76 -2.72 0.00
CA ASN A 94 4.74 -3.77 -0.12
C ASN A 94 5.32 -5.12 -0.56
N THR A 95 6.30 -5.11 -1.46
CA THR A 95 7.02 -6.33 -1.88
C THR A 95 7.70 -6.97 -0.67
N TRP A 96 8.51 -6.18 0.05
CA TRP A 96 9.21 -6.63 1.25
C TRP A 96 8.26 -7.14 2.35
N ARG A 97 7.15 -6.42 2.60
CA ARG A 97 6.09 -6.84 3.52
C ARG A 97 5.55 -8.21 3.12
N THR A 98 5.17 -8.39 1.85
CA THR A 98 4.61 -9.64 1.36
C THR A 98 5.59 -10.80 1.41
N GLU A 99 6.84 -10.60 1.01
CA GLU A 99 7.87 -11.63 1.11
C GLU A 99 7.99 -12.17 2.54
N ILE A 100 8.06 -11.28 3.54
CA ILE A 100 8.14 -11.69 4.95
C ILE A 100 6.87 -12.40 5.39
N ILE A 101 5.70 -11.83 5.08
CA ILE A 101 4.40 -12.36 5.51
C ILE A 101 4.17 -13.77 4.97
N GLU A 102 4.40 -13.97 3.68
CA GLU A 102 4.17 -15.26 3.03
C GLU A 102 5.20 -16.32 3.44
N THR A 103 6.46 -15.93 3.68
CA THR A 103 7.51 -16.88 4.05
C THR A 103 7.51 -17.25 5.53
N LYS A 104 7.15 -16.30 6.41
CA LYS A 104 7.24 -16.51 7.86
C LYS A 104 5.95 -17.01 8.47
N LEU A 105 4.78 -16.53 8.02
CA LEU A 105 3.54 -16.71 8.76
C LEU A 105 2.65 -17.84 8.21
N THR A 106 1.83 -18.39 9.09
CA THR A 106 0.70 -19.27 8.75
C THR A 106 -0.44 -18.47 8.09
N GLU A 107 -1.29 -19.14 7.31
CA GLU A 107 -2.43 -18.49 6.62
C GLU A 107 -3.32 -17.65 7.55
N GLU A 108 -3.61 -18.16 8.76
CA GLU A 108 -4.39 -17.44 9.77
C GLU A 108 -3.73 -16.10 10.14
N ASN A 109 -2.43 -16.11 10.48
CA ASN A 109 -1.69 -14.92 10.89
C ASN A 109 -1.46 -13.94 9.74
N ARG A 110 -1.38 -14.42 8.48
CA ARG A 110 -1.21 -13.54 7.30
C ARG A 110 -2.37 -12.56 7.15
N THR A 111 -3.59 -13.04 7.34
CA THR A 111 -4.81 -12.22 7.19
C THR A 111 -4.81 -11.06 8.19
N ASP A 112 -4.58 -11.35 9.47
CA ASP A 112 -4.49 -10.33 10.52
C ASP A 112 -3.36 -9.33 10.27
N THR A 113 -2.22 -9.82 9.78
CA THR A 113 -1.04 -9.01 9.46
C THR A 113 -1.33 -8.03 8.33
N TYR A 114 -1.96 -8.49 7.24
CA TYR A 114 -2.36 -7.60 6.14
C TYR A 114 -3.39 -6.57 6.59
N LEU A 115 -4.38 -6.98 7.39
CA LEU A 115 -5.39 -6.06 7.91
C LEU A 115 -4.77 -4.98 8.79
N PHE A 116 -3.82 -5.35 9.66
CA PHE A 116 -3.10 -4.38 10.50
C PHE A 116 -2.29 -3.38 9.66
N LEU A 117 -1.53 -3.87 8.67
CA LEU A 117 -0.73 -3.00 7.80
C LEU A 117 -1.60 -2.05 6.95
N ASP A 118 -2.73 -2.54 6.46
CA ASP A 118 -3.72 -1.71 5.75
C ASP A 118 -4.30 -0.62 6.66
N LYS A 119 -4.54 -0.90 7.94
CA LYS A 119 -4.94 0.12 8.93
C LYS A 119 -3.86 1.19 9.08
N CYS A 120 -2.58 0.81 9.21
CA CYS A 120 -1.47 1.78 9.26
C CYS A 120 -1.45 2.68 8.01
N ASP A 121 -1.52 2.07 6.83
CA ASP A 121 -1.51 2.80 5.55
C ASP A 121 -2.71 3.76 5.44
N LYS A 122 -3.91 3.33 5.85
CA LYS A 122 -5.13 4.18 5.89
C LYS A 122 -4.98 5.37 6.82
N LEU A 123 -4.36 5.19 7.99
CA LEU A 123 -4.12 6.31 8.92
C LEU A 123 -3.10 7.30 8.36
N ILE A 124 -2.03 6.80 7.74
CA ILE A 124 -1.04 7.63 7.04
C ILE A 124 -1.70 8.46 5.93
N GLU A 125 -2.56 7.85 5.11
CA GLU A 125 -3.26 8.57 4.04
C GLU A 125 -4.23 9.63 4.57
N LYS A 126 -4.93 9.35 5.67
CA LYS A 126 -5.82 10.34 6.33
C LYS A 126 -5.07 11.60 6.78
N ILE A 127 -3.82 11.48 7.23
CA ILE A 127 -3.03 12.63 7.72
C ILE A 127 -2.14 13.27 6.64
N ARG A 128 -1.91 12.58 5.51
CA ARG A 128 -1.01 13.01 4.43
C ARG A 128 -1.35 14.42 3.92
N ILE A 129 -2.61 14.64 3.51
CA ILE A 129 -3.05 15.93 2.96
C ILE A 129 -3.04 17.05 4.02
N PRO A 130 -3.66 16.88 5.21
CA PRO A 130 -3.58 17.86 6.29
C PRO A 130 -2.14 18.28 6.63
N ARG A 131 -1.25 17.31 6.81
CA ARG A 131 0.16 17.54 7.10
C ARG A 131 0.85 18.36 6.01
N GLY A 132 0.59 18.05 4.74
CA GLY A 132 1.11 18.81 3.61
C GLY A 132 0.64 20.27 3.60
N LYS A 133 -0.66 20.51 3.85
CA LYS A 133 -1.24 21.85 3.93
C LYS A 133 -0.61 22.65 5.08
N LEU A 134 -0.50 22.07 6.27
CA LEU A 134 0.12 22.70 7.45
C LEU A 134 1.58 23.10 7.19
N ARG A 135 2.40 22.18 6.66
CA ARG A 135 3.81 22.48 6.30
C ARG A 135 3.92 23.63 5.30
N ASN A 136 3.02 23.67 4.31
CA ASN A 136 2.97 24.75 3.34
C ASN A 136 2.58 26.10 3.98
N MET A 137 1.66 26.11 4.95
CA MET A 137 1.29 27.33 5.69
C MET A 137 2.45 27.85 6.53
N VAL A 138 3.13 26.99 7.29
CA VAL A 138 4.33 27.36 8.06
C VAL A 138 5.38 27.97 7.14
N ARG A 139 5.66 27.33 5.99
CA ARG A 139 6.64 27.84 5.01
C ARG A 139 6.29 29.24 4.49
N LYS A 140 5.00 29.54 4.30
CA LYS A 140 4.55 30.87 3.83
C LYS A 140 4.78 31.97 4.86
N GLN A 141 4.75 31.66 6.16
CA GLN A 141 4.92 32.65 7.25
C GLN A 141 6.40 33.02 7.53
N ARG A 142 7.37 32.32 6.92
CA ARG A 142 8.82 32.59 7.02
C ARG A 142 9.30 32.76 8.47
N LYS A 143 9.64 33.99 8.89
CA LYS A 143 10.23 34.30 10.22
C LYS A 143 9.19 34.63 11.30
N LYS A 144 7.91 34.78 10.96
CA LYS A 144 6.82 35.11 11.90
C LYS A 144 5.80 33.98 11.96
N VAL A 145 6.27 32.75 12.19
CA VAL A 145 5.37 31.59 12.28
C VAL A 145 4.59 31.65 13.58
N GLU A 146 3.27 31.51 13.51
CA GLU A 146 2.42 31.42 14.70
C GLU A 146 2.81 30.17 15.53
N PRO A 147 3.10 30.29 16.84
CA PRO A 147 3.55 29.15 17.66
C PRO A 147 2.56 27.99 17.67
N LYS A 148 1.26 28.28 17.62
CA LYS A 148 0.20 27.27 17.60
C LYS A 148 0.21 26.45 16.31
N LEU A 149 0.42 27.11 15.17
CA LEU A 149 0.54 26.47 13.86
C LEU A 149 1.79 25.58 13.79
N LEU A 150 2.92 26.03 14.35
CA LEU A 150 4.13 25.22 14.41
C LEU A 150 3.90 23.95 15.24
N LYS A 151 3.38 24.11 16.46
CA LYS A 151 3.11 22.99 17.37
C LYS A 151 2.19 21.92 16.78
N ILE A 152 1.13 22.33 16.08
CA ILE A 152 0.23 21.35 15.43
C ILE A 152 0.89 20.71 14.21
N THR A 153 1.70 21.44 13.46
CA THR A 153 2.44 20.91 12.31
C THR A 153 3.43 19.83 12.75
N ASP A 154 4.18 20.09 13.81
CA ASP A 154 5.13 19.13 14.38
C ASP A 154 4.40 17.88 14.87
N LYS A 155 3.27 18.05 15.56
CA LYS A 155 2.46 16.92 16.00
C LYS A 155 1.98 16.02 14.85
N PHE A 156 1.59 16.59 13.70
CA PHE A 156 1.27 15.80 12.50
C PHE A 156 2.49 15.11 11.90
N ASN A 157 3.68 15.70 11.99
CA ASN A 157 4.93 15.06 11.54
C ASN A 157 5.32 13.89 12.46
N ASP A 158 5.16 14.05 13.77
CA ASP A 158 5.47 13.03 14.78
C ASP A 158 4.56 11.83 14.58
N ILE A 159 3.24 12.02 14.53
CA ILE A 159 2.26 10.94 14.29
C ILE A 159 2.55 10.21 12.97
N PHE A 160 2.85 10.94 11.89
CA PHE A 160 3.22 10.32 10.62
C PHE A 160 4.46 9.42 10.76
N SER A 161 5.47 9.90 11.49
CA SER A 161 6.72 9.16 11.70
C SER A 161 6.51 7.95 12.60
N GLU A 162 5.71 8.09 13.66
CA GLU A 162 5.37 7.02 14.60
C GLU A 162 4.59 5.90 13.93
N ILE A 163 3.53 6.20 13.16
CA ILE A 163 2.76 5.17 12.44
C ILE A 163 3.64 4.46 11.39
N SER A 164 4.50 5.21 10.70
CA SER A 164 5.46 4.63 9.73
C SER A 164 6.44 3.68 10.43
N ASN A 165 6.95 4.08 11.60
CA ASN A 165 7.86 3.26 12.42
C ASN A 165 7.16 2.03 12.98
N ILE A 166 5.90 2.14 13.43
CA ILE A 166 5.09 0.99 13.88
C ILE A 166 4.99 -0.04 12.78
N SER A 167 4.60 0.39 11.57
CA SER A 167 4.44 -0.51 10.45
C SER A 167 5.75 -1.19 10.04
N TYR A 168 6.85 -0.42 9.99
CA TYR A 168 8.17 -0.96 9.65
C TYR A 168 8.70 -1.93 10.71
N ASN A 169 8.66 -1.54 11.99
CA ASN A 169 9.19 -2.33 13.08
C ASN A 169 8.37 -3.60 13.32
N PHE A 170 7.05 -3.56 13.12
CA PHE A 170 6.21 -4.75 13.16
C PHE A 170 6.69 -5.81 12.18
N VAL A 171 6.87 -5.44 10.91
CA VAL A 171 7.31 -6.38 9.85
C VAL A 171 8.76 -6.82 10.08
N LYS A 172 9.62 -5.91 10.57
CA LYS A 172 11.00 -6.24 10.94
C LYS A 172 11.05 -7.28 12.07
N ASP A 173 10.27 -7.09 13.13
CA ASP A 173 10.21 -8.02 14.27
C ASP A 173 9.64 -9.39 13.84
N LEU A 174 8.65 -9.41 12.93
CA LEU A 174 8.13 -10.64 12.33
C LEU A 174 9.20 -11.42 11.55
N ASN A 175 10.12 -10.73 10.86
CA ASN A 175 11.19 -11.39 10.12
C ASN A 175 12.24 -12.03 11.06
N GLN A 176 12.46 -11.42 12.23
CA GLN A 176 13.50 -11.81 13.19
C GLN A 176 13.05 -12.90 14.17
N THR A 177 11.75 -13.15 14.30
CA THR A 177 11.21 -14.01 15.36
C THR A 177 10.55 -15.25 14.78
N GLU A 178 10.59 -16.36 15.53
CA GLU A 178 9.88 -17.59 15.19
C GLU A 178 8.37 -17.45 15.40
N ASN A 179 7.57 -18.23 14.65
CA ASN A 179 6.11 -18.16 14.60
C ASN A 179 5.40 -18.19 15.97
N LEU A 180 5.98 -18.87 16.96
CA LEU A 180 5.41 -19.01 18.31
C LEU A 180 5.26 -17.68 19.06
N ALA A 181 5.91 -16.60 18.61
CA ALA A 181 5.83 -15.28 19.23
C ALA A 181 4.89 -14.28 18.50
N PHE A 182 4.21 -14.69 17.43
CA PHE A 182 3.40 -13.79 16.59
C PHE A 182 2.43 -12.93 17.43
N ARG A 183 1.64 -13.56 18.30
CA ARG A 183 0.60 -12.87 19.07
C ARG A 183 1.18 -11.76 19.95
N LYS A 184 2.32 -12.02 20.60
CA LYS A 184 3.02 -11.03 21.43
C LYS A 184 3.51 -9.83 20.62
N ILE A 185 4.04 -10.08 19.41
CA ILE A 185 4.48 -9.02 18.50
C ILE A 185 3.27 -8.23 18.01
N TYR A 186 2.23 -8.92 17.55
CA TYR A 186 1.00 -8.31 17.06
C TYR A 186 0.38 -7.39 18.11
N ASP A 187 0.12 -7.89 19.32
CA ASP A 187 -0.52 -7.12 20.39
C ASP A 187 0.33 -5.90 20.81
N LYS A 188 1.67 -6.02 20.84
CA LYS A 188 2.59 -4.91 21.12
C LYS A 188 2.36 -3.72 20.17
N TYR A 189 2.29 -3.97 18.86
CA TYR A 189 2.14 -2.90 17.87
C TYR A 189 0.69 -2.49 17.64
N HIS A 190 -0.25 -3.42 17.76
CA HIS A 190 -1.67 -3.16 17.65
C HIS A 190 -2.14 -2.13 18.68
N ASN A 191 -1.76 -2.32 19.94
CA ASN A 191 -2.13 -1.41 21.04
C ASN A 191 -1.58 0.01 20.85
N GLN A 192 -0.40 0.16 20.24
CA GLN A 192 0.15 1.47 19.91
C GLN A 192 -0.71 2.16 18.83
N LEU A 193 -1.17 1.41 17.83
CA LEU A 193 -1.95 1.95 16.73
C LEU A 193 -3.33 2.50 17.16
N THR A 194 -4.00 1.82 18.10
CA THR A 194 -5.35 2.20 18.59
C THR A 194 -5.39 3.64 19.13
N THR A 195 -4.31 4.10 19.75
CA THR A 195 -4.21 5.48 20.27
C THR A 195 -4.35 6.53 19.16
N PHE A 196 -3.78 6.28 17.98
CA PHE A 196 -3.85 7.20 16.84
C PHE A 196 -5.21 7.20 16.16
N GLU A 197 -5.96 6.09 16.20
CA GLU A 197 -7.32 6.01 15.67
C GLU A 197 -8.25 7.01 16.37
N GLU A 198 -8.05 7.22 17.67
CA GLU A 198 -8.80 8.21 18.45
C GLU A 198 -8.25 9.63 18.32
N GLU A 199 -6.93 9.76 18.22
CA GLU A 199 -6.25 11.05 18.23
C GLU A 199 -6.40 11.81 16.90
N ILE A 200 -6.24 11.12 15.76
CA ILE A 200 -6.27 11.74 14.44
C ILE A 200 -7.56 12.52 14.19
N PRO A 201 -8.77 11.97 14.44
CA PRO A 201 -10.02 12.73 14.27
C PRO A 201 -10.08 14.00 15.12
N LYS A 202 -9.55 13.97 16.36
CA LYS A 202 -9.50 15.13 17.25
C LYS A 202 -8.57 16.21 16.69
N LEU A 203 -7.43 15.82 16.14
CA LEU A 203 -6.48 16.74 15.50
C LEU A 203 -7.02 17.32 14.19
N THR A 204 -7.67 16.51 13.36
CA THR A 204 -8.31 16.95 12.12
C THR A 204 -9.41 17.98 12.39
N LYS A 205 -10.13 17.88 13.53
CA LYS A 205 -11.07 18.93 13.95
C LYS A 205 -10.36 20.22 14.35
N LYS A 206 -9.22 20.13 15.06
CA LYS A 206 -8.45 21.30 15.51
C LYS A 206 -7.92 22.13 14.34
N ILE A 207 -7.42 21.49 13.29
CA ILE A 207 -6.84 22.22 12.14
C ILE A 207 -7.85 23.02 11.31
N ARG A 208 -9.15 22.85 11.54
CA ARG A 208 -10.21 23.65 10.90
C ARG A 208 -10.09 25.13 11.25
N GLU A 209 -9.52 25.46 12.41
CA GLU A 209 -9.23 26.85 12.79
C GLU A 209 -8.23 27.53 11.84
N PHE A 210 -7.43 26.74 11.11
CA PHE A 210 -6.50 27.20 10.08
C PHE A 210 -7.10 27.12 8.67
N GLY A 211 -8.40 26.86 8.53
CA GLY A 211 -9.08 26.73 7.24
C GLY A 211 -8.78 25.41 6.50
N ILE A 212 -8.30 24.39 7.22
CA ILE A 212 -8.04 23.06 6.66
C ILE A 212 -9.20 22.13 7.03
N PHE A 213 -9.91 21.63 6.02
CA PHE A 213 -10.99 20.65 6.13
C PHE A 213 -10.57 19.28 5.60
#